data_AF-A0A6B0T5L6-F1
#
_entry.id   AF-A0A6B0T5L6-F1
#
_cell.length_a   1.000
_cell.length_b   1.000
_cell.length_c   1.000
_cell.angle_alpha   90.00
_cell.angle_beta   90.00
_cell.angle_gamma   90.00
#
_symmetry.space_group_name_H-M   'P 1'
#
loop_
_entity.id
_entity.type
_entity.pdbx_description
1 polymer ?
#
loop_
_entity_poly.entity_id
_entity_poly.type
_entity_poly.pdbx_seq_one_letter_code
_entity_poly.pdbx_strand_id
1 'polypeptide(L)' 'MGVESPCVDVCALDGDICVGCGRTVAEITSWQRLTDAERAQVLEAIADREYPVDAR' A
#
# COMPACT_ATOMS: atom_id res chain seq x y z
N MET A 1 -2.62 13.38 -13.29
CA MET A 1 -2.18 11.97 -13.22
C MET A 1 -1.91 11.70 -11.77
N GLY A 2 -2.83 11.00 -11.10
CA GLY A 2 -2.71 10.72 -9.67
C GLY A 2 -1.93 9.44 -9.43
N VAL A 3 -1.39 9.28 -8.22
CA VAL A 3 -0.71 8.05 -7.80
C VAL A 3 -1.71 6.90 -7.71
N GLU A 4 -1.39 5.84 -8.43
CA GLU A 4 -2.17 4.62 -8.54
C GLU A 4 -2.20 3.89 -7.18
N SER A 5 -3.34 3.29 -6.84
CA SER A 5 -3.42 2.48 -5.64
C SER A 5 -2.77 1.11 -5.91
N PRO A 6 -1.86 0.62 -5.05
CA PRO A 6 -1.26 -0.73 -5.15
C PRO A 6 -2.25 -1.82 -4.71
N CYS A 7 -3.55 -1.52 -4.62
CA CYS A 7 -4.56 -2.44 -4.12
C CYS A 7 -4.95 -3.42 -5.23
N VAL A 8 -4.80 -4.71 -4.98
CA VAL A 8 -5.13 -5.81 -5.90
C VAL A 8 -6.53 -6.38 -5.66
N ASP A 9 -7.38 -5.67 -4.92
CA ASP A 9 -8.72 -6.13 -4.47
C ASP A 9 -8.74 -7.46 -3.69
N VAL A 10 -7.56 -7.91 -3.23
CA VAL A 10 -7.37 -9.07 -2.36
C VAL A 10 -6.83 -8.57 -1.02
N CYS A 11 -7.70 -8.57 -0.01
CA CYS A 11 -7.31 -8.21 1.34
C CYS A 11 -6.90 -9.46 2.12
N ALA A 12 -5.62 -9.55 2.47
CA ALA A 12 -5.07 -10.59 3.33
C ALA A 12 -4.13 -9.91 4.33
N LEU A 13 -4.49 -9.89 5.60
CA LEU A 13 -3.71 -9.22 6.65
C LEU A 13 -2.82 -10.23 7.37
N ASP A 14 -1.54 -9.92 7.49
CA ASP A 14 -0.58 -10.54 8.39
C ASP A 14 -0.21 -9.50 9.46
N GLY A 15 -0.86 -9.61 10.61
CA GLY A 15 -0.82 -8.56 11.64
C GLY A 15 -1.40 -7.24 11.13
N ASP A 16 -0.57 -6.20 11.09
CA ASP A 16 -0.96 -4.85 10.67
C ASP A 16 -0.68 -4.57 9.18
N ILE A 17 -0.13 -5.54 8.43
CA ILE A 17 0.26 -5.38 7.02
C ILE A 17 -0.63 -6.25 6.14
N CYS A 18 -1.14 -5.68 5.06
CA CYS A 18 -1.82 -6.41 4.01
C CYS A 18 -0.79 -7.06 3.09
N VAL A 19 -0.70 -8.38 3.06
CA VAL A 19 0.24 -9.12 2.21
C VAL A 19 -0.13 -9.05 0.72
N GLY A 20 -1.38 -8.70 0.39
CA GLY A 20 -1.80 -8.53 -1.01
C GLY A 20 -1.25 -7.25 -1.65
N CYS A 21 -1.25 -6.14 -0.91
CA CYS A 21 -0.84 -4.83 -1.42
C CYS A 21 0.37 -4.20 -0.70
N GLY A 22 0.95 -4.89 0.28
CA GLY A 22 2.10 -4.46 1.10
C GLY A 22 1.82 -3.30 2.06
N ARG A 23 0.59 -2.78 2.09
CA ARG A 23 0.20 -1.61 2.90
C ARG A 23 -0.13 -2.01 4.33
N THR A 24 0.19 -1.14 5.28
CA THR A 24 -0.35 -1.23 6.63
C THR A 24 -1.82 -0.82 6.69
N VAL A 25 -2.54 -1.27 7.72
CA VAL A 25 -3.93 -0.84 7.99
C VAL A 25 -4.03 0.69 8.14
N ALA A 26 -3.03 1.32 8.75
CA ALA A 26 -2.95 2.78 8.90
C ALA A 26 -2.85 3.48 7.53
N GLU A 27 -2.04 2.94 6.62
CA GLU A 27 -1.89 3.48 5.25
C GLU A 27 -3.16 3.26 4.43
N ILE A 28 -3.82 2.10 4.55
CA ILE A 28 -5.09 1.80 3.87
C ILE A 28 -6.18 2.79 4.29
N THR A 29 -6.34 3.00 5.60
CA THR A 29 -7.36 3.90 6.15
C THR A 29 -7.08 5.37 5.85
N SER A 30 -5.80 5.75 5.77
CA SER A 30 -5.37 7.12 5.47
C SER A 30 -5.30 7.43 3.98
N TRP A 31 -5.29 6.43 3.09
CA TRP A 31 -4.98 6.59 1.65
C TRP A 31 -5.80 7.68 0.95
N GLN A 32 -7.10 7.75 1.21
CA GLN A 32 -7.98 8.76 0.58
C GLN A 32 -7.66 10.19 1.04
N ARG A 33 -7.00 10.35 2.18
CA ARG A 33 -6.60 11.64 2.77
C ARG A 33 -5.17 12.04 2.38
N LEU A 34 -4.35 11.10 1.93
CA LEU A 34 -2.97 11.35 1.51
C LEU A 34 -2.93 12.11 0.17
N THR A 35 -2.03 13.07 0.08
CA THR A 35 -1.63 13.75 -1.16
C THR A 35 -0.82 12.84 -2.06
N ASP A 36 -0.74 13.13 -3.36
CA ASP A 36 0.06 12.35 -4.31
C ASP A 36 1.53 12.17 -3.87
N ALA A 37 2.14 13.17 -3.22
CA ALA A 37 3.49 13.07 -2.69
C ALA A 37 3.59 12.06 -1.53
N GLU A 38 2.63 12.06 -0.62
CA GLU A 38 2.57 11.09 0.49
C GLU A 38 2.25 9.68 -0.04
N ARG A 39 1.38 9.59 -1.05
CA ARG A 39 1.05 8.33 -1.70
C ARG A 39 2.28 7.68 -2.34
N ALA A 40 3.11 8.48 -3.01
CA ALA A 40 4.38 8.01 -3.57
C ALA A 40 5.35 7.52 -2.49
N GLN A 41 5.45 8.23 -1.36
CA GLN A 41 6.28 7.77 -0.22
C GLN A 41 5.79 6.45 0.36
N VAL A 42 4.47 6.24 0.45
CA VAL A 42 3.91 4.96 0.88
C VAL A 42 4.29 3.85 -0.10
N LEU A 43 4.21 4.10 -1.41
CA LEU A 43 4.63 3.11 -2.41
C LEU A 43 6.13 2.79 -2.33
N GLU A 44 6.97 3.79 -2.11
CA GLU A 44 8.41 3.60 -1.93
C GLU A 44 8.70 2.78 -0.66
N ALA A 45 8.02 3.10 0.45
CA ALA A 45 8.12 2.33 1.68
C ALA A 45 7.62 0.89 1.51
N ILE A 46 6.59 0.66 0.69
CA ILE A 46 6.11 -0.69 0.36
C ILE A 46 7.14 -1.45 -0.47
N ALA A 47 7.78 -0.80 -1.44
CA ALA A 47 8.82 -1.41 -2.26
C ALA A 47 10.09 -1.76 -1.47
N ASP A 48 10.38 -1.00 -0.41
CA ASP A 48 11.50 -1.28 0.51
C ASP A 48 11.19 -2.42 1.49
N ARG A 49 9.92 -2.69 1.78
CA ARG A 49 9.51 -3.82 2.62
C ARG A 49 9.75 -5.13 1.88
N GLU A 50 10.35 -6.12 2.53
CA GLU A 50 10.45 -7.51 2.06
C GLU A 50 9.09 -8.26 2.10
N TYR A 51 7.99 -7.59 1.76
CA TYR A 51 6.70 -8.23 1.58
C TYR A 51 6.52 -8.52 0.08
N PRO A 52 6.11 -9.74 -0.30
CA PRO A 52 5.78 -10.04 -1.68
C PRO A 52 4.53 -9.25 -2.05
N VAL A 53 4.74 -8.07 -2.63
CA VAL A 53 3.67 -7.34 -3.28
C VAL A 53 3.36 -8.07 -4.58
N ASP A 54 2.18 -8.68 -4.65
CA ASP A 54 1.70 -9.29 -5.89
C ASP A 54 1.49 -8.17 -6.93
N ALA A 55 2.53 -7.88 -7.71
CA ALA A 55 2.52 -6.91 -8.80
C ALA A 55 1.83 -7.48 -10.04
N ARG A 56 0.60 -8.00 -9.89
CA ARG A 56 -0.19 -8.56 -10.99
C ARG A 56 -1.19 -7.58 -11.57
#